data_AF-A0A6A6EDM9-F1
#
_entry.id   AF-A0A6A6EDM9-F1
#
_cell.length_a   1.000
_cell.length_b   1.000
_cell.length_c   1.000
_cell.angle_alpha   90.00
_cell.angle_beta   90.00
_cell.angle_gamma   90.00
#
_symmetry.space_group_name_H-M   'P 1'
#
loop_
_entity.id
_entity.type
_entity.pdbx_description
1 polymer ?
#
loop_
_entity_poly.entity_id
_entity_poly.type
_entity_poly.pdbx_seq_one_letter_code
_entity_poly.pdbx_strand_id
1 'polypeptide(L)'
;MDVVCINQEDIPERSQQLSLMRRIYKKAENVIGWLGEEGTLPWDMDRAIHHLHFWSRECDLNEARMEELSSIGNPLEPWPWDEENWGAIERLFQRPFWTRLWIVQELVLARKPAFLVNYDISSELEFDTVSKALENWSRARET
;
A
#
# COMPACT_ATOMS: atom_id res chain seq x y z
N MET A 1 4.21 5.36 20.70
CA MET A 1 4.73 6.25 19.63
C MET A 1 6.00 6.91 20.13
N ASP A 2 7.06 6.92 19.32
CA ASP A 2 8.39 7.49 19.63
C ASP A 2 8.36 9.00 19.98
N VAL A 3 7.24 9.68 19.75
CA VAL A 3 6.96 11.04 20.25
C VAL A 3 7.12 11.15 21.76
N VAL A 4 6.91 10.07 22.51
CA VAL A 4 7.11 10.03 23.96
C VAL A 4 8.59 9.86 24.35
N CYS A 5 9.41 9.31 23.44
CA CYS A 5 10.81 8.96 23.69
C CYS A 5 11.84 9.84 22.96
N ILE A 6 11.40 10.76 22.10
CA ILE A 6 12.23 11.73 21.39
C ILE A 6 11.73 13.12 21.74
N ASN A 7 12.59 13.92 22.36
CA ASN A 7 12.26 15.33 22.59
C ASN A 7 12.22 16.07 21.25
N GLN A 8 11.02 16.38 20.76
CA GLN A 8 10.85 17.04 19.47
C GLN A 8 11.33 18.50 19.47
N GLU A 9 11.44 19.12 20.65
CA GLU A 9 11.92 20.50 20.83
C GLU A 9 13.46 20.56 20.89
N ASP A 10 14.14 19.45 21.13
CA ASP A 10 15.60 19.34 21.08
C ASP A 10 16.05 18.98 19.65
N ILE A 11 16.43 20.01 18.88
CA ILE A 11 16.87 19.86 17.49
C ILE A 11 18.12 18.93 17.37
N PRO A 12 19.15 19.07 18.21
CA PRO A 12 20.26 18.12 18.27
C PRO A 12 19.85 16.67 18.50
N GLU A 13 19.04 16.38 19.52
CA GLU A 13 18.55 15.03 19.85
C GLU A 13 17.74 14.47 18.68
N ARG A 14 16.77 15.23 18.19
CA ARG A 14 15.93 14.87 17.04
C ARG A 14 16.79 14.55 15.82
N SER A 15 17.84 15.32 15.56
CA SER A 15 18.76 15.08 14.42
C SER A 15 19.54 13.78 14.58
N GLN A 16 20.00 13.46 15.79
CA GLN A 16 20.66 12.19 16.08
C GLN A 16 19.70 11.00 15.94
N GLN A 17 18.48 11.11 16.48
CA GLN A 17 17.45 10.08 16.40
C GLN A 17 17.01 9.83 14.95
N LEU A 18 16.84 10.89 14.16
CA LEU A 18 16.60 10.82 12.72
C LEU A 18 17.70 10.04 11.99
N SER A 19 18.97 10.32 12.30
CA SER A 19 20.10 9.61 11.71
C SER A 19 20.08 8.11 12.05
N LEU A 20 19.75 7.79 13.31
CA LEU A 20 19.66 6.41 13.77
C LEU A 20 18.52 5.65 13.08
N MET A 21 17.33 6.25 12.97
CA MET A 21 16.17 5.64 12.31
C MET A 21 16.45 5.33 10.84
N ARG A 22 17.05 6.28 10.11
CA ARG A 22 17.49 6.03 8.72
C ARG A 22 18.44 4.85 8.62
N ARG A 23 19.38 4.72 9.57
CA ARG A 23 20.33 3.61 9.61
C ARG A 23 19.66 2.27 9.91
N ILE A 24 18.63 2.25 10.77
CA ILE A 24 17.88 1.04 11.11
C ILE A 24 17.11 0.56 9.88
N TYR A 25 16.26 1.40 9.28
CA TYR A 25 15.46 1.00 8.11
C TYR A 25 16.32 0.60 6.92
N LYS A 26 17.43 1.30 6.69
CA LYS A 26 18.38 0.95 5.61
C LYS A 26 19.12 -0.38 5.83
N LYS A 27 19.31 -0.79 7.09
CA LYS A 27 19.99 -2.05 7.44
C LYS A 27 19.03 -3.21 7.66
N ALA A 28 17.74 -2.94 7.86
CA ALA A 28 16.73 -3.97 8.00
C ALA A 28 16.64 -4.82 6.73
N GLU A 29 16.47 -6.13 6.91
CA GLU A 29 16.27 -7.07 5.80
C GLU A 29 14.85 -6.91 5.23
N ASN A 30 13.86 -6.90 6.11
CA ASN A 30 12.46 -6.64 5.81
C ASN A 30 11.94 -5.54 6.73
N VAL A 31 11.06 -4.68 6.20
CA VAL A 31 10.33 -3.69 6.98
C VAL A 31 8.87 -3.92 6.72
N ILE A 32 8.16 -4.31 7.77
CA ILE A 32 6.76 -4.72 7.66
C ILE A 32 5.88 -3.62 8.24
N GLY A 33 5.00 -3.09 7.40
CA GLY A 33 3.95 -2.17 7.77
C GLY A 33 2.68 -2.90 8.14
N TRP A 34 2.18 -2.74 9.36
CA TRP A 34 0.91 -3.34 9.78
C TRP A 34 -0.26 -2.45 9.37
N LEU A 35 -1.12 -2.93 8.47
CA LEU A 35 -2.31 -2.20 8.00
C LEU A 35 -3.57 -2.43 8.85
N GLY A 36 -3.51 -3.36 9.80
CA GLY A 36 -4.64 -3.70 10.67
C GLY A 36 -5.38 -4.95 10.24
N GLU A 37 -6.43 -5.25 11.00
CA GLU A 37 -7.42 -6.27 10.68
C GLU A 37 -8.43 -5.77 9.65
N GLU A 38 -9.16 -6.70 9.03
CA GLU A 38 -10.32 -6.48 8.17
C GLU A 38 -11.18 -5.30 8.65
N GLY A 39 -11.68 -4.55 7.67
CA GLY A 39 -12.48 -3.36 7.94
C GLY A 39 -13.85 -3.72 8.50
N THR A 40 -14.74 -2.74 8.53
CA THR A 40 -16.14 -2.95 8.89
C THR A 40 -16.81 -4.04 8.03
N LEU A 41 -16.31 -4.26 6.81
CA LEU A 41 -16.72 -5.35 5.94
C LEU A 41 -15.60 -6.41 5.85
N PRO A 42 -15.93 -7.71 6.00
CA PRO A 42 -14.95 -8.80 5.96
C PRO A 42 -14.13 -8.86 4.65
N TRP A 43 -14.74 -8.51 3.52
CA TRP A 43 -14.07 -8.63 2.22
C TRP A 43 -13.35 -7.35 1.77
N ASP A 44 -13.30 -6.29 2.57
CA ASP A 44 -12.74 -5.01 2.13
C ASP A 44 -11.27 -5.12 1.74
N MET A 45 -10.48 -5.82 2.56
CA MET A 45 -9.04 -5.80 2.36
C MET A 45 -8.61 -6.76 1.25
N ASP A 46 -9.20 -7.96 1.20
CA ASP A 46 -8.99 -8.89 0.09
C ASP A 46 -9.36 -8.26 -1.25
N ARG A 47 -10.49 -7.54 -1.28
CA ARG A 47 -10.95 -6.79 -2.47
C ARG A 47 -9.96 -5.69 -2.85
N ALA A 48 -9.50 -4.87 -1.90
CA ALA A 48 -8.53 -3.82 -2.16
C ALA A 48 -7.17 -4.39 -2.65
N ILE A 49 -6.68 -5.46 -2.02
CA ILE A 49 -5.45 -6.16 -2.40
C ILE A 49 -5.56 -6.74 -3.80
N HIS A 50 -6.70 -7.37 -4.11
CA HIS A 50 -6.97 -7.93 -5.44
C HIS A 50 -6.88 -6.84 -6.52
N HIS A 51 -7.52 -5.69 -6.31
CA HIS A 51 -7.48 -4.56 -7.24
C HIS A 51 -6.09 -3.92 -7.37
N LEU A 52 -5.33 -3.83 -6.28
CA LEU A 52 -3.95 -3.34 -6.32
C LEU A 52 -3.05 -4.30 -7.12
N HIS A 53 -3.16 -5.61 -6.90
CA HIS A 53 -2.44 -6.59 -7.70
C HIS A 53 -2.82 -6.51 -9.17
N PHE A 54 -4.11 -6.33 -9.45
CA PHE A 54 -4.61 -6.16 -10.80
C PHE A 54 -3.96 -4.98 -11.53
N TRP A 55 -3.95 -3.79 -10.91
CA TRP A 55 -3.36 -2.58 -11.49
C TRP A 55 -1.84 -2.54 -11.48
N SER A 56 -1.19 -3.30 -10.59
CA SER A 56 0.28 -3.36 -10.54
C SER A 56 0.90 -4.00 -11.79
N ARG A 57 0.16 -4.89 -12.45
CA ARG A 57 0.58 -5.49 -13.71
C ARG A 57 0.44 -4.41 -14.76
N GLU A 58 1.52 -4.05 -15.46
CA GLU A 58 1.44 -3.16 -16.63
C GLU A 58 0.33 -3.71 -17.55
N CYS A 59 -0.81 -3.04 -17.56
CA CYS A 59 -1.91 -3.40 -18.42
C CYS A 59 -1.56 -2.90 -19.82
N ASP A 60 -0.72 -3.67 -20.54
CA ASP A 60 -0.83 -3.75 -21.99
C ASP A 60 -2.21 -4.36 -22.28
N LEU A 61 -3.24 -3.52 -22.26
CA LEU A 61 -4.61 -3.85 -22.63
C LEU A 61 -4.64 -4.10 -24.14
N ASN A 62 -4.11 -5.25 -24.58
CA ASN A 62 -4.35 -5.75 -25.92
C ASN A 62 -5.67 -6.56 -25.95
N GLU A 63 -6.23 -6.74 -27.15
CA GLU A 63 -7.52 -7.42 -27.34
C GLU A 63 -7.55 -8.83 -26.74
N ALA A 64 -6.43 -9.56 -26.78
CA ALA A 64 -6.32 -10.92 -26.23
C ALA A 64 -6.39 -10.95 -24.69
N ARG A 65 -5.81 -9.94 -24.02
CA ARG A 65 -5.94 -9.80 -22.56
C ARG A 65 -7.32 -9.29 -22.17
N MET A 66 -7.93 -8.43 -22.97
CA MET A 66 -9.30 -7.96 -22.74
C MET A 66 -10.30 -9.12 -22.69
N GLU A 67 -10.10 -10.15 -23.51
CA GLU A 67 -10.89 -11.39 -23.53
C GLU A 67 -10.64 -12.27 -22.30
N GLU A 68 -9.38 -12.43 -21.87
CA GLU A 68 -9.01 -13.11 -20.62
C GLU A 68 -9.61 -12.40 -19.38
N LEU A 69 -9.59 -11.08 -19.38
CA LEU A 69 -10.16 -10.23 -18.32
C LEU A 69 -11.69 -10.29 -18.29
N SER A 70 -12.33 -10.37 -19.47
CA SER A 70 -13.78 -10.56 -19.57
C SER A 70 -14.27 -11.86 -18.95
N SER A 71 -13.39 -12.85 -18.83
CA SER A 71 -13.66 -14.14 -18.18
C SER A 71 -13.66 -14.03 -16.64
N ILE A 72 -12.99 -13.00 -16.11
CA ILE A 72 -12.90 -12.68 -14.68
C ILE A 72 -13.99 -11.65 -14.29
N GLY A 73 -14.48 -10.88 -15.27
CA GLY A 73 -15.58 -9.93 -15.15
C GLY A 73 -15.60 -8.98 -16.35
N ASN A 74 -16.78 -8.52 -16.77
CA ASN A 74 -16.94 -7.74 -18.00
C ASN A 74 -16.10 -6.43 -17.97
N PRO A 75 -15.23 -6.17 -18.99
CA PRO A 75 -14.39 -4.96 -19.09
C PRO A 75 -15.15 -3.63 -19.15
N LEU A 76 -16.46 -3.69 -19.44
CA LEU A 76 -17.34 -2.54 -19.64
C LEU A 76 -18.50 -2.51 -18.62
N GLU A 77 -18.60 -3.48 -17.72
CA GLU A 77 -19.32 -3.29 -16.43
C GLU A 77 -18.41 -2.48 -15.49
N PRO A 78 -18.93 -1.82 -14.41
CA PRO A 78 -18.23 -0.78 -13.66
C PRO A 78 -16.89 -1.21 -13.03
N TRP A 79 -15.89 -1.38 -13.88
CA TRP A 79 -14.48 -1.46 -13.62
C TRP A 79 -14.07 -0.29 -12.75
N PRO A 80 -13.25 -0.53 -11.71
CA PRO A 80 -13.63 -0.79 -10.31
C PRO A 80 -14.36 0.39 -9.62
N TRP A 81 -15.39 0.94 -10.26
CA TRP A 81 -16.05 2.19 -9.86
C TRP A 81 -17.48 1.95 -9.38
N ASP A 82 -17.84 0.72 -8.97
CA ASP A 82 -18.89 0.66 -7.95
C ASP A 82 -18.34 1.31 -6.66
N GLU A 83 -19.22 2.00 -5.95
CA GLU A 83 -18.89 2.75 -4.74
C GLU A 83 -18.23 1.84 -3.68
N GLU A 84 -18.48 0.53 -3.76
CA GLU A 84 -17.96 -0.46 -2.83
C GLU A 84 -16.49 -0.80 -3.08
N ASN A 85 -16.06 -0.98 -4.34
CA ASN A 85 -14.69 -1.28 -4.75
C ASN A 85 -13.77 -0.08 -4.52
N TRP A 86 -14.19 1.12 -4.92
CA TRP A 86 -13.43 2.34 -4.59
C TRP A 86 -13.38 2.55 -3.09
N GLY A 87 -14.50 2.34 -2.40
CA GLY A 87 -14.56 2.42 -0.96
C GLY A 87 -13.57 1.48 -0.26
N ALA A 88 -13.33 0.28 -0.80
CA ALA A 88 -12.37 -0.67 -0.23
C ALA A 88 -10.92 -0.14 -0.30
N ILE A 89 -10.52 0.41 -1.45
CA ILE A 89 -9.20 1.04 -1.63
C ILE A 89 -9.08 2.28 -0.76
N GLU A 90 -10.11 3.12 -0.71
CA GLU A 90 -10.14 4.31 0.12
C GLU A 90 -9.98 3.96 1.61
N ARG A 91 -10.75 2.98 2.10
CA ARG A 91 -10.66 2.49 3.48
C ARG A 91 -9.29 1.91 3.81
N LEU A 92 -8.60 1.28 2.86
CA LEU A 92 -7.22 0.83 3.02
C LEU A 92 -6.29 2.00 3.31
N PHE A 93 -6.37 3.09 2.55
CA PHE A 93 -5.52 4.27 2.72
C PHE A 93 -5.92 5.19 3.88
N GLN A 94 -7.13 5.04 4.40
CA GLN A 94 -7.58 5.73 5.62
C GLN A 94 -7.08 5.08 6.92
N ARG A 95 -6.40 3.93 6.85
CA ARG A 95 -5.90 3.23 8.05
C ARG A 95 -4.88 4.07 8.84
N PRO A 96 -4.84 3.92 10.18
CA PRO A 96 -3.90 4.68 11.05
C PRO A 96 -2.43 4.53 10.70
N PHE A 97 -2.06 3.46 9.99
CA PHE A 97 -0.71 3.25 9.52
C PHE A 97 -0.20 4.39 8.62
N TRP A 98 -1.05 4.91 7.73
CA TRP A 98 -0.68 5.95 6.77
C TRP A 98 -0.53 7.34 7.38
N THR A 99 -1.03 7.54 8.60
CA THR A 99 -0.88 8.82 9.33
C THR A 99 0.39 8.87 10.18
N ARG A 100 1.22 7.82 10.17
CA ARG A 100 2.46 7.75 10.94
C ARG A 100 3.52 8.66 10.34
N LEU A 101 4.12 9.51 11.20
CA LEU A 101 5.10 10.53 10.82
C LEU A 101 6.32 10.00 10.04
N TRP A 102 6.70 8.74 10.29
CA TRP A 102 7.91 8.13 9.73
C TRP A 102 7.67 7.22 8.53
N ILE A 103 6.44 7.17 8.01
CA ILE A 103 6.06 6.17 7.02
C ILE A 103 6.89 6.24 5.74
N VAL A 104 7.25 7.45 5.30
CA VAL A 104 8.09 7.64 4.11
C VAL A 104 9.49 7.08 4.33
N GLN A 105 10.07 7.26 5.52
CA GLN A 105 11.40 6.73 5.84
C GLN A 105 11.37 5.21 5.99
N GLU A 106 10.30 4.68 6.57
CA GLU A 106 10.05 3.25 6.70
C GLU A 106 10.00 2.57 5.33
N LEU A 107 9.23 3.12 4.38
CA LEU A 107 9.00 2.49 3.08
C LEU A 107 10.13 2.76 2.09
N VAL A 108 10.64 3.99 1.99
CA VAL A 108 11.64 4.36 0.97
C VAL A 108 13.05 3.85 1.30
N LEU A 109 13.41 3.74 2.58
CA LEU A 109 14.76 3.31 2.97
C LEU A 109 14.89 1.80 3.16
N ALA A 110 13.77 1.10 3.30
CA ALA A 110 13.75 -0.35 3.42
C ALA A 110 14.25 -1.03 2.14
N ARG A 111 14.94 -2.16 2.31
CA ARG A 111 15.31 -3.02 1.17
C ARG A 111 14.13 -3.79 0.61
N LYS A 112 13.27 -4.29 1.51
CA LYS A 112 12.05 -5.04 1.21
C LYS A 112 10.91 -4.56 2.10
N PRO A 113 10.28 -3.42 1.75
CA PRO A 113 9.08 -2.97 2.41
C PRO A 113 7.88 -3.81 1.96
N ALA A 114 7.12 -4.29 2.93
CA ALA A 114 5.88 -5.02 2.70
C ALA A 114 4.83 -4.65 3.73
N PHE A 115 3.57 -4.93 3.42
CA PHE A 115 2.46 -4.70 4.29
C PHE A 115 1.87 -6.02 4.76
N LEU A 116 1.64 -6.13 6.05
CA LEU A 116 0.82 -7.21 6.59
C LEU A 116 -0.60 -6.71 6.79
N VAL A 117 -1.51 -7.55 6.33
CA VAL A 117 -2.95 -7.38 6.44
C VAL A 117 -3.47 -8.58 7.21
N ASN A 118 -4.32 -8.36 8.21
CA ASN A 118 -4.78 -9.42 9.11
C ASN A 118 -3.63 -10.14 9.82
N TYR A 119 -3.95 -11.06 10.72
CA TYR A 119 -2.94 -11.82 11.46
C TYR A 119 -2.25 -12.91 10.63
N ASP A 120 -2.63 -13.06 9.36
CA ASP A 120 -2.05 -14.07 8.48
C ASP A 120 -0.87 -13.49 7.69
N ILE A 121 0.29 -14.14 7.82
CA ILE A 121 1.50 -13.81 7.06
C ILE A 121 1.29 -14.12 5.57
N SER A 122 0.34 -14.98 5.22
CA SER A 122 -0.01 -15.27 3.82
C SER A 122 -0.63 -14.07 3.09
N SER A 123 -1.18 -13.10 3.82
CA SER A 123 -1.78 -11.86 3.31
C SER A 123 -0.76 -10.71 3.25
N GLU A 124 0.46 -11.01 2.77
CA GLU A 124 1.50 -10.00 2.55
C GLU A 124 1.25 -9.24 1.24
N LEU A 125 1.21 -7.90 1.32
CA LEU A 125 1.10 -7.02 0.17
C LEU A 125 2.42 -6.28 -0.04
N GLU A 126 3.11 -6.58 -1.13
CA GLU A 126 4.38 -5.94 -1.47
C GLU A 126 4.20 -4.45 -1.78
N PHE A 127 5.13 -3.61 -1.32
CA PHE A 127 5.09 -2.17 -1.60
C PHE A 127 5.17 -1.85 -3.10
N ASP A 128 5.93 -2.64 -3.87
CA ASP A 128 6.06 -2.47 -5.33
C ASP A 128 4.72 -2.65 -6.04
N THR A 129 3.90 -3.62 -5.60
CA THR A 129 2.52 -3.81 -6.08
C THR A 129 1.71 -2.53 -5.91
N VAL A 130 1.76 -1.92 -4.72
CA VAL A 130 1.03 -0.66 -4.44
C VAL A 130 1.56 0.50 -5.28
N SER A 131 2.90 0.66 -5.38
CA SER A 131 3.52 1.74 -6.15
C SER A 131 3.14 1.65 -7.63
N LYS A 132 3.27 0.48 -8.24
CA LYS A 132 2.92 0.26 -9.65
C LYS A 132 1.44 0.47 -9.91
N ALA A 133 0.57 0.02 -9.01
CA ALA A 133 -0.87 0.24 -9.13
C ALA A 133 -1.23 1.74 -9.18
N LEU A 134 -0.62 2.55 -8.30
CA LEU A 134 -0.83 4.00 -8.25
C LEU A 134 -0.24 4.70 -9.49
N GLU A 135 0.95 4.29 -9.95
CA GLU A 135 1.57 4.83 -11.16
C GLU A 135 0.73 4.54 -12.41
N ASN A 136 0.28 3.29 -12.58
CA ASN A 136 -0.55 2.88 -13.70
C ASN A 136 -1.91 3.60 -13.69
N TRP A 137 -2.49 3.80 -12.50
CA TRP A 137 -3.70 4.61 -12.35
C TRP A 137 -3.49 6.07 -12.74
N SER A 138 -2.40 6.69 -12.30
CA SER A 138 -2.09 8.09 -12.64
C SER A 138 -1.98 8.26 -14.15
N ARG A 139 -1.34 7.31 -14.84
CA ARG A 139 -1.22 7.31 -16.31
C ARG A 139 -2.57 7.16 -17.00
N ALA A 140 -3.43 6.27 -16.52
CA ALA A 140 -4.74 6.02 -17.11
C ALA A 140 -5.73 7.21 -16.98
N ARG A 141 -5.50 8.14 -16.04
CA ARG A 141 -6.32 9.36 -15.89
C ARG A 141 -5.91 10.51 -16.80
N GLU A 142 -4.72 10.46 -17.39
CA GLU A 142 -4.17 11.54 -18.24
C GLU A 142 -4.42 11.28 -19.74
N THR A 143 -4.86 10.08 -20.12
CA THR A 143 -5.26 9.67 -21.48
C THR A 143 -6.77 9.76 -21.68
#